data_AF-A0A3S0Q6H9-F1
#
_entry.id   AF-A0A3S0Q6H9-F1
#
_cell.length_a   1.000
_cell.length_b   1.000
_cell.length_c   1.000
_cell.angle_alpha   90.00
_cell.angle_beta   90.00
_cell.angle_gamma   90.00
#
_symmetry.space_group_name_H-M   'P 1'
#
loop_
_entity.id
_entity.type
_entity.pdbx_description
1 polymer ?
#
loop_
_entity_poly.entity_id
_entity_poly.type
_entity_poly.pdbx_seq_one_letter_code
_entity_poly.pdbx_strand_id
1 'polypeptide(L)'
;MTVQNPARTITVRDAAARLDVTPRTLKYYEELGIVVPVRSEGGYRLYEQADLDKLARVLRMRSLGFSLTAITAMLQQPMEAPAEGGRPRLSNASLKTLRETLTGQLATLDARVAQVRRELKEAAALQAQLKRDLDYVERRLAGEPVEEALEQRRKERPAS
;
A
#
# COMPACT_ATOMS: atom_id res chain seq x y z
N MET A 1 18.06 6.82 -33.47
CA MET A 1 19.14 7.40 -32.65
C MET A 1 18.46 8.18 -31.53
N THR A 2 18.09 7.48 -30.45
CA THR A 2 17.28 8.06 -29.37
C THR A 2 18.22 8.62 -28.31
N VAL A 3 18.12 9.93 -28.11
CA VAL A 3 18.93 10.68 -27.15
C VAL A 3 18.53 10.23 -25.74
N GLN A 4 19.34 9.38 -25.11
CA GLN A 4 19.28 9.19 -23.66
C GLN A 4 19.54 10.56 -23.02
N ASN A 5 18.64 11.01 -22.17
CA ASN A 5 18.85 12.21 -21.37
C ASN A 5 19.53 11.80 -20.06
N PRO A 6 20.87 11.93 -19.91
CA PRO A 6 21.60 11.49 -18.71
C PRO A 6 21.28 12.31 -17.44
N ALA A 7 20.35 13.25 -17.49
CA ALA A 7 20.13 14.24 -16.43
C ALA A 7 19.25 13.79 -15.26
N ARG A 8 18.66 12.57 -15.23
CA ARG A 8 17.80 12.13 -14.10
C ARG A 8 17.86 10.64 -13.75
N THR A 9 19.00 9.99 -13.94
CA THR A 9 19.22 8.66 -13.35
C THR A 9 19.98 8.78 -12.03
N ILE A 10 19.63 7.94 -11.06
CA ILE A 10 20.29 7.92 -9.74
C ILE A 10 20.77 6.52 -9.39
N THR A 11 21.80 6.44 -8.54
CA THR A 11 22.36 5.15 -8.14
C THR A 11 21.41 4.38 -7.23
N VAL A 12 21.66 3.08 -7.06
CA VAL A 12 20.91 2.25 -6.09
C VAL A 12 20.92 2.81 -4.66
N ARG A 13 22.02 3.46 -4.25
CA ARG A 13 22.13 4.03 -2.91
C ARG A 13 21.22 5.25 -2.75
N ASP A 14 21.22 6.13 -3.75
CA ASP A 14 20.40 7.33 -3.75
C ASP A 14 18.92 6.99 -3.90
N ALA A 15 18.59 6.00 -4.75
CA ALA A 15 17.25 5.47 -4.89
C ALA A 15 16.73 4.88 -3.57
N ALA A 16 17.56 4.10 -2.89
CA ALA A 16 17.23 3.50 -1.60
C ALA A 16 16.98 4.59 -0.54
N ALA A 17 17.85 5.60 -0.45
CA ALA A 17 17.69 6.73 0.46
C ALA A 17 16.41 7.54 0.16
N ARG A 18 16.13 7.82 -1.12
CA ARG A 18 14.95 8.60 -1.53
C ARG A 18 13.63 7.87 -1.27
N LEU A 19 13.64 6.54 -1.33
CA LEU A 19 12.48 5.70 -1.09
C LEU A 19 12.39 5.20 0.36
N ASP A 20 13.33 5.60 1.21
CA ASP A 20 13.46 5.17 2.61
C ASP A 20 13.44 3.63 2.76
N VAL A 21 14.24 2.95 1.94
CA VAL A 21 14.39 1.49 1.96
C VAL A 21 15.85 1.09 1.88
N THR A 22 16.12 -0.19 2.11
CA THR A 22 17.47 -0.72 1.92
C THR A 22 17.75 -1.00 0.43
N PRO A 23 19.02 -0.94 -0.02
CA PRO A 23 19.42 -1.42 -1.35
C PRO A 23 19.01 -2.89 -1.60
N ARG A 24 18.96 -3.72 -0.54
CA ARG A 24 18.50 -5.11 -0.61
C ARG A 24 17.02 -5.19 -1.00
N THR A 25 16.19 -4.28 -0.50
CA THR A 25 14.76 -4.18 -0.87
C THR A 25 14.61 -3.85 -2.35
N LEU A 26 15.42 -2.91 -2.87
CA LEU A 26 15.38 -2.57 -4.31
C LEU A 26 15.83 -3.76 -5.18
N LYS A 27 16.92 -4.44 -4.79
CA LYS A 27 17.38 -5.65 -5.48
C LYS A 27 16.29 -6.73 -5.50
N TYR A 28 15.58 -6.93 -4.40
CA TYR A 28 14.49 -7.89 -4.33
C TYR A 28 13.35 -7.55 -5.31
N TYR A 29 13.02 -6.26 -5.48
CA TYR A 29 12.01 -5.84 -6.46
C TYR A 29 12.50 -5.95 -7.91
N GLU A 30 13.80 -5.81 -8.18
CA GLU A 30 14.38 -6.16 -9.48
C GLU A 30 14.29 -7.65 -9.79
N GLU A 31 14.62 -8.50 -8.81
CA GLU A 31 14.56 -9.97 -8.96
C GLU A 31 13.14 -10.46 -9.26
N LEU A 32 12.12 -9.70 -8.83
CA LEU A 32 10.72 -9.94 -9.14
C LEU A 32 10.24 -9.30 -10.46
N GLY A 33 11.12 -8.60 -11.19
CA GLY A 33 10.80 -7.93 -12.44
C GLY A 33 9.87 -6.72 -12.30
N ILE A 34 9.70 -6.20 -11.09
CA ILE A 34 8.87 -5.01 -10.86
C ILE A 34 9.50 -3.79 -11.54
N VAL A 35 10.81 -3.69 -11.47
CA VAL A 35 11.63 -2.63 -12.06
C VAL A 35 12.84 -3.26 -12.74
N VAL A 36 13.27 -2.68 -13.85
CA VAL A 36 14.47 -3.13 -14.57
C VAL A 36 15.33 -1.89 -14.83
N PRO A 37 16.24 -1.52 -13.89
CA PRO A 37 17.04 -0.32 -14.02
C PRO A 37 18.03 -0.44 -15.18
N VAL A 38 18.38 0.69 -15.77
CA VAL A 38 19.45 0.77 -16.76
C VAL A 38 20.79 0.49 -16.08
N ARG A 39 21.75 -0.05 -16.83
CA ARG A 39 23.13 -0.20 -16.34
C ARG A 39 24.04 0.84 -16.98
N SER A 40 24.87 1.48 -16.15
CA SER A 40 25.97 2.34 -16.63
C SER A 40 27.00 1.51 -17.41
N GLU A 41 27.88 2.17 -18.17
CA GLU A 41 29.03 1.51 -18.82
C GLU A 41 29.91 0.71 -17.84
N GLY A 42 30.07 1.18 -16.60
CA GLY A 42 30.80 0.48 -15.52
C GLY A 42 30.00 -0.63 -14.81
N GLY A 43 28.80 -0.98 -15.29
CA GLY A 43 27.97 -2.06 -14.73
C GLY A 43 27.11 -1.70 -13.51
N TYR A 44 27.14 -0.45 -13.04
CA TYR A 44 26.29 0.02 -11.93
C TYR A 44 24.81 0.17 -12.33
N ARG A 45 23.91 -0.09 -11.37
CA ARG A 45 22.46 0.12 -11.54
C ARG A 45 22.12 1.61 -11.46
N LEU A 46 21.35 2.07 -12.45
CA LEU A 46 20.87 3.42 -12.58
C LEU A 46 19.35 3.40 -12.70
N TYR A 47 18.66 4.06 -11.77
CA TYR A 47 17.20 4.14 -11.73
C TYR A 47 16.74 5.46 -12.31
N GLU A 48 15.79 5.40 -13.22
CA GLU A 48 15.11 6.57 -13.77
C GLU A 48 13.97 7.04 -12.87
N GLN A 49 13.45 8.24 -13.10
CA GLN A 49 12.30 8.74 -12.32
C GLN A 49 11.08 7.81 -12.42
N ALA A 50 10.83 7.20 -13.58
CA ALA A 50 9.73 6.25 -13.77
C ALA A 50 9.87 4.99 -12.90
N ASP A 51 11.10 4.51 -12.73
CA ASP A 51 11.42 3.39 -11.83
C ASP A 51 11.07 3.75 -10.38
N LEU A 52 11.49 4.94 -9.95
CA LEU A 52 11.23 5.45 -8.60
C LEU A 52 9.73 5.62 -8.34
N ASP A 53 8.98 6.14 -9.31
CA ASP A 53 7.53 6.32 -9.19
C ASP A 53 6.81 4.97 -9.06
N LYS A 54 7.26 3.98 -9.83
CA LYS A 54 6.75 2.60 -9.77
C LYS A 54 7.08 1.93 -8.44
N LEU A 55 8.32 2.06 -7.97
CA LEU A 55 8.77 1.55 -6.67
C LEU A 55 8.02 2.23 -5.51
N ALA A 56 7.85 3.55 -5.55
CA ALA A 56 7.09 4.28 -4.55
C ALA A 56 5.62 3.82 -4.51
N ARG A 57 5.02 3.52 -5.68
CA ARG A 57 3.66 2.94 -5.74
C ARG A 57 3.60 1.57 -5.10
N VAL A 58 4.57 0.68 -5.38
CA VAL A 58 4.68 -0.65 -4.74
C VAL A 58 4.77 -0.51 -3.23
N LEU A 59 5.64 0.37 -2.73
CA LEU A 59 5.84 0.60 -1.30
C LEU A 59 4.57 1.12 -0.61
N ARG A 60 3.87 2.07 -1.22
CA ARG A 60 2.56 2.54 -0.71
C ARG A 60 1.52 1.42 -0.64
N MET A 61 1.48 0.53 -1.64
CA MET A 61 0.55 -0.61 -1.61
C MET A 61 0.97 -1.64 -0.55
N ARG A 62 2.27 -1.87 -0.36
CA ARG A 62 2.77 -2.72 0.74
C ARG A 62 2.40 -2.16 2.11
N SER A 63 2.52 -0.85 2.33
CA SER A 63 2.14 -0.22 3.60
C SER A 63 0.64 -0.28 3.88
N LEU A 64 -0.19 -0.35 2.83
CA LEU A 64 -1.64 -0.60 2.95
C LEU A 64 -1.97 -2.09 3.19
N GLY A 65 -0.98 -2.97 3.22
CA GLY A 65 -1.13 -4.39 3.53
C GLY A 65 -1.42 -5.29 2.32
N PHE A 66 -1.25 -4.81 1.09
CA PHE A 66 -1.36 -5.66 -0.10
C PHE A 66 -0.18 -6.66 -0.17
N SER A 67 -0.47 -7.89 -0.59
CA SER A 67 0.56 -8.88 -0.90
C SER A 67 1.33 -8.48 -2.16
N LEU A 68 2.58 -8.93 -2.27
CA LEU A 68 3.40 -8.58 -3.43
C LEU A 68 2.82 -9.15 -4.74
N THR A 69 2.22 -10.34 -4.68
CA THR A 69 1.49 -10.96 -5.78
C THR A 69 0.29 -10.11 -6.24
N ALA A 70 -0.48 -9.56 -5.29
CA ALA A 70 -1.58 -8.66 -5.64
C ALA A 70 -1.05 -7.37 -6.27
N ILE A 71 0.05 -6.82 -5.74
CA ILE A 71 0.68 -5.60 -6.27
C ILE A 71 1.18 -5.83 -7.70
N THR A 72 1.87 -6.93 -7.99
CA THR A 72 2.36 -7.21 -9.34
C THR A 72 1.19 -7.34 -10.33
N ALA A 73 0.13 -8.06 -9.97
CA ALA A 73 -1.09 -8.16 -10.79
C ALA A 73 -1.76 -6.79 -11.03
N MET A 74 -1.71 -5.88 -10.05
CA MET A 74 -2.26 -4.53 -10.18
C MET A 74 -1.40 -3.58 -11.02
N LEU A 75 -0.09 -3.86 -11.16
CA LEU A 75 0.85 -3.03 -11.92
C LEU A 75 1.00 -3.46 -13.39
N GLN A 76 0.62 -4.68 -13.74
CA GLN A 76 0.57 -5.15 -15.13
C GLN A 76 -0.61 -4.47 -15.85
N GLN A 77 -0.39 -3.27 -16.40
CA GLN A 77 -1.31 -2.66 -17.35
C GLN A 77 -0.88 -3.04 -18.78
N PRO A 78 -1.74 -3.70 -19.57
CA PRO A 78 -1.52 -3.80 -20.99
C PRO A 78 -1.84 -2.45 -21.64
N MET A 79 -0.86 -1.55 -21.72
CA MET A 79 -0.92 -0.42 -22.65
C MET A 79 -0.19 -0.84 -23.92
N GLU A 80 -0.97 -1.23 -24.94
CA GLU A 80 -0.45 -1.38 -26.30
C GLU A 80 0.19 -0.04 -26.73
N ALA A 81 1.41 -0.12 -27.25
CA ALA A 81 2.19 1.05 -27.67
C ALA A 81 1.43 1.90 -28.72
N PRO A 82 1.70 3.21 -28.80
CA PRO A 82 1.11 4.04 -29.86
C PRO A 82 1.59 3.54 -31.22
N ALA A 83 0.66 3.13 -32.09
CA ALA A 83 0.96 3.04 -33.51
C ALA A 83 1.31 4.45 -34.02
N GLU A 84 2.45 4.59 -34.70
CA GLU A 84 2.88 5.85 -35.32
C GLU A 84 1.70 6.47 -36.10
N GLY A 85 1.26 7.67 -35.69
CA GLY A 85 0.36 8.51 -36.47
C GLY A 85 -1.15 8.40 -36.23
N GLY A 86 -1.65 7.66 -35.23
CA GLY A 86 -3.09 7.59 -34.96
C GLY A 86 -3.44 7.39 -33.49
N ARG A 87 -4.58 7.93 -33.04
CA ARG A 87 -5.14 7.64 -31.71
C ARG A 87 -5.10 6.12 -31.49
N PRO A 88 -4.52 5.60 -30.40
CA PRO A 88 -4.48 4.17 -30.15
C PRO A 88 -5.91 3.64 -30.11
N ARG A 89 -6.34 2.97 -31.19
CA ARG A 89 -7.59 2.24 -31.22
C ARG A 89 -7.28 0.89 -30.60
N LEU A 90 -7.44 0.80 -29.28
CA LEU A 90 -7.49 -0.49 -28.60
C LEU A 90 -8.54 -1.35 -29.32
N SER A 91 -8.17 -2.56 -29.70
CA SER A 91 -9.14 -3.50 -30.29
C SER A 91 -10.26 -3.78 -29.28
N ASN A 92 -11.46 -4.15 -29.75
CA ASN A 92 -12.54 -4.56 -28.84
C ASN A 92 -12.13 -5.71 -27.91
N ALA A 93 -11.24 -6.60 -28.37
CA ALA A 93 -10.67 -7.66 -27.55
C ALA A 93 -9.74 -7.08 -26.46
N SER A 94 -8.83 -6.17 -26.80
CA SER A 94 -7.92 -5.49 -25.86
C SER A 94 -8.72 -4.69 -24.82
N LEU A 95 -9.80 -4.01 -25.22
CA LEU A 95 -10.71 -3.31 -24.31
C LEU A 95 -11.43 -4.26 -23.35
N LYS A 96 -11.87 -5.43 -23.83
CA LYS A 96 -12.53 -6.44 -22.99
C LYS A 96 -11.56 -6.99 -21.94
N THR A 97 -10.34 -7.33 -22.35
CA THR A 97 -9.29 -7.78 -21.43
C THR A 97 -8.94 -6.70 -20.41
N LEU A 98 -8.75 -5.45 -20.84
CA LEU A 98 -8.48 -4.33 -19.94
C LEU A 98 -9.61 -4.15 -18.92
N ARG A 99 -10.87 -4.22 -19.36
CA ARG A 99 -12.03 -4.18 -18.45
C ARG A 99 -11.99 -5.31 -17.43
N GLU A 100 -11.74 -6.55 -17.85
CA GLU A 100 -11.64 -7.70 -16.94
C GLU A 100 -10.51 -7.52 -15.92
N THR A 101 -9.35 -7.04 -16.36
CA THR A 101 -8.23 -6.69 -15.48
C THR A 101 -8.62 -5.61 -14.47
N LEU A 102 -9.20 -4.49 -14.93
CA LEU A 102 -9.60 -3.38 -14.05
C LEU A 102 -10.68 -3.81 -13.05
N THR A 103 -11.66 -4.61 -13.46
CA THR A 103 -12.68 -5.15 -12.57
C THR A 103 -12.06 -6.04 -11.49
N GLY A 104 -11.11 -6.92 -11.85
CA GLY A 104 -10.40 -7.75 -10.88
C GLY A 104 -9.54 -6.93 -9.89
N GLN A 105 -8.89 -5.87 -10.39
CA GLN A 105 -8.12 -4.95 -9.56
C GLN A 105 -9.02 -4.17 -8.58
N LEU A 106 -10.19 -3.70 -9.03
CA LEU A 106 -11.19 -3.05 -8.16
C LEU A 106 -11.70 -4.01 -7.08
N ALA A 107 -12.04 -5.24 -7.43
CA ALA A 107 -12.50 -6.25 -6.46
C ALA A 107 -11.43 -6.53 -5.37
N THR A 108 -10.15 -6.55 -5.76
CA THR A 108 -9.03 -6.72 -4.81
C THR A 108 -8.91 -5.52 -3.86
N LEU A 109 -9.05 -4.30 -4.38
CA LEU A 109 -9.07 -3.07 -3.57
C LEU A 109 -10.25 -3.07 -2.58
N ASP A 110 -11.44 -3.39 -3.06
CA ASP A 110 -12.67 -3.40 -2.24
C ASP A 110 -12.58 -4.41 -1.10
N ALA A 111 -12.04 -5.61 -1.36
CA ALA A 111 -11.81 -6.62 -0.34
C ALA A 111 -10.86 -6.10 0.75
N ARG A 112 -9.77 -5.41 0.38
CA ARG A 112 -8.83 -4.84 1.36
C ARG A 112 -9.46 -3.68 2.14
N VAL A 113 -10.23 -2.81 1.49
CA VAL A 113 -10.97 -1.74 2.17
C VAL A 113 -11.93 -2.32 3.20
N ALA A 114 -12.67 -3.38 2.85
CA ALA A 114 -13.57 -4.06 3.77
C ALA A 114 -12.82 -4.67 4.96
N GLN A 115 -11.65 -5.30 4.72
CA GLN A 115 -10.82 -5.85 5.78
C GLN A 115 -10.32 -4.76 6.76
N VAL A 116 -9.73 -3.67 6.24
CA VAL A 116 -9.22 -2.57 7.08
C VAL A 116 -10.35 -1.92 7.90
N ARG A 117 -11.56 -1.79 7.32
CA ARG A 117 -12.73 -1.29 8.06
C ARG A 117 -13.11 -2.19 9.24
N ARG A 118 -12.98 -3.52 9.11
CA ARG A 118 -13.22 -4.47 10.21
C ARG A 118 -12.15 -4.33 11.30
N GLU A 119 -10.88 -4.32 10.91
CA GLU A 119 -9.75 -4.11 11.82
C GLU A 119 -9.90 -2.81 12.62
N LEU A 120 -10.31 -1.71 11.96
CA LEU A 120 -10.57 -0.43 12.61
C LEU A 120 -11.71 -0.50 13.63
N LYS A 121 -12.79 -1.23 13.32
CA LYS A 121 -13.92 -1.42 14.24
C LYS A 121 -13.50 -2.19 15.49
N GLU A 122 -12.71 -3.24 15.33
CA GLU A 122 -12.18 -4.04 16.44
C GLU A 122 -11.22 -3.22 17.32
N ALA A 123 -10.30 -2.47 16.70
CA ALA A 123 -9.39 -1.58 17.41
C ALA A 123 -10.15 -0.50 18.20
N ALA A 124 -11.20 0.09 17.63
CA ALA A 124 -12.04 1.06 18.33
C ALA A 124 -12.79 0.44 19.53
N ALA A 125 -13.27 -0.81 19.39
CA ALA A 125 -13.92 -1.52 20.50
C ALA A 125 -12.94 -1.78 21.66
N LEU A 126 -11.73 -2.22 21.35
CA LEU A 126 -10.66 -2.41 22.35
C LEU A 126 -10.27 -1.08 23.00
N GLN A 127 -10.12 -0.02 22.22
CA GLN A 127 -9.82 1.32 22.74
C GLN A 127 -10.92 1.79 23.72
N ALA A 128 -12.20 1.59 23.39
CA ALA A 128 -13.31 1.94 24.27
C ALA A 128 -13.30 1.11 25.56
N GLN A 129 -12.94 -0.18 25.48
CA GLN A 129 -12.77 -1.02 26.66
C GLN A 129 -11.65 -0.51 27.56
N LEU A 130 -10.46 -0.26 27.02
CA LEU A 130 -9.32 0.23 27.78
C LEU A 130 -9.61 1.58 28.45
N LYS A 131 -10.34 2.48 27.78
CA LYS A 131 -10.80 3.74 28.39
C LYS A 131 -11.69 3.52 29.60
N ARG A 132 -12.63 2.56 29.54
CA ARG A 132 -13.48 2.21 30.69
C ARG A 132 -12.69 1.57 31.82
N ASP A 133 -11.71 0.73 31.49
CA ASP A 133 -10.86 0.11 32.50
C ASP A 133 -9.96 1.17 33.18
N LEU A 134 -9.47 2.15 32.43
CA LEU A 134 -8.72 3.30 32.98
C LEU A 134 -9.58 4.14 33.93
N ASP A 135 -10.80 4.53 33.52
CA ASP A 135 -11.72 5.30 34.36
C ASP A 135 -12.01 4.58 35.69
N TYR A 136 -12.24 3.26 35.64
CA TYR A 136 -12.41 2.45 36.86
C TYR A 136 -11.19 2.51 37.79
N VAL A 137 -9.98 2.38 37.23
CA VAL A 137 -8.75 2.43 38.03
C VAL A 137 -8.56 3.83 38.64
N GLU A 138 -8.81 4.90 37.88
CA GLU A 138 -8.69 6.28 38.35
C GLU A 138 -9.66 6.58 39.50
N ARG A 139 -10.93 6.16 39.39
CA ARG A 139 -11.91 6.31 40.48
C ARG A 139 -11.53 5.55 41.74
N ARG A 140 -10.99 4.34 41.58
CA ARG A 140 -10.50 3.54 42.71
C ARG A 140 -9.29 4.17 43.39
N LEU A 141 -8.39 4.79 42.64
CA LEU A 141 -7.27 5.57 43.20
C LEU A 141 -7.76 6.84 43.92
N ALA A 142 -8.87 7.43 43.48
CA ALA A 142 -9.50 8.58 44.14
C ALA A 142 -10.24 8.23 45.45
N GLY A 143 -10.33 6.94 45.81
CA GLY A 143 -10.94 6.48 47.06
C GLY A 143 -12.44 6.18 46.99
N GLU A 144 -13.04 6.14 45.79
CA GLU A 144 -14.46 5.78 45.64
C GLU A 144 -14.72 4.32 46.07
N PRO A 145 -15.76 4.03 46.88
CA PRO A 145 -16.11 2.68 47.29
C PRO A 145 -16.42 1.76 46.10
N VAL A 146 -16.03 0.47 46.19
CA VAL A 146 -16.21 -0.53 45.12
C VAL A 146 -17.67 -0.70 44.71
N GLU A 147 -18.62 -0.55 45.64
CA GLU A 147 -20.05 -0.76 45.39
C GLU A 147 -20.64 0.29 44.43
N GLU A 148 -20.29 1.57 44.59
CA GLU A 148 -20.81 2.66 43.73
C GLU A 148 -20.27 2.54 42.29
N ALA A 149 -18.98 2.19 42.14
CA ALA A 149 -18.35 2.00 40.84
C ALA A 149 -18.92 0.79 40.07
N LEU A 150 -19.27 -0.30 40.77
CA LEU A 150 -19.88 -1.49 40.16
C LEU A 150 -21.37 -1.28 39.81
N GLU A 151 -22.12 -0.52 40.62
CA GLU A 151 -23.51 -0.16 40.30
C GLU A 151 -23.62 0.74 39.07
N GLN A 152 -22.71 1.70 38.90
CA GLN A 152 -22.67 2.53 37.69
C GLN A 152 -22.26 1.73 36.45
N ARG A 153 -21.30 0.80 36.58
CA ARG A 153 -20.94 -0.14 35.49
C ARG A 153 -22.12 -1.01 35.06
N ARG A 154 -23.02 -1.36 35.99
CA ARG A 154 -24.27 -2.07 35.69
C ARG A 154 -25.29 -1.18 34.97
N LYS A 155 -25.39 0.10 35.33
CA LYS A 155 -26.29 1.07 34.70
C LYS A 155 -25.85 1.52 33.29
N GLU A 156 -24.54 1.57 33.03
CA GLU A 156 -23.98 2.01 31.76
C GLU A 156 -23.84 0.90 30.70
N ARG A 157 -24.13 -0.36 31.05
CA ARG A 157 -24.25 -1.42 30.03
C ARG A 157 -25.52 -1.17 29.21
N PRO A 158 -25.42 -0.91 27.89
CA PRO A 158 -26.62 -0.85 27.06
C PRO A 158 -27.34 -2.19 27.13
N ALA A 159 -28.66 -2.15 27.29
CA ALA A 159 -29.52 -3.32 27.11
C ALA A 159 -29.23 -3.90 25.72
N SER A 160 -29.00 -5.21 25.68
CA SER A 160 -28.58 -5.95 24.50
C SER A 160 -29.55 -5.83 23.33
#